data_AF-A0A382TJJ8-F1
#
_entry.id   AF-A0A382TJJ8-F1
#
_cell.length_a   1.000
_cell.length_b   1.000
_cell.length_c   1.000
_cell.angle_alpha   90.00
_cell.angle_beta   90.00
_cell.angle_gamma   90.00
#
_symmetry.space_group_name_H-M   'P 1'
#
loop_
_entity.id
_entity.type
_entity.pdbx_description
1 polymer ?
#
loop_
_entity_poly.entity_id
_entity_poly.type
_entity_poly.pdbx_seq_one_letter_code
_entity_poly.pdbx_strand_id
1 'polypeptide(L)'
;MSKFATMLILFYSLSANLSGDEVTLTGGFYPYETYYIGSIDLETGSTEVPIFSFLLSAPNIVEAYCPKIIFDAAFTITILSPELGFDDETTMIHLEAKGIEMEYPINLENKDFNKNTREILDTRGNNVPINFSDNFEVFDLDKGTELMGSVVSMGRLPDGIYKFIIEYSSFDTGDIDDCSQSDFIHEDFTQDNIIRTEIINITTPSSLNLIYPGGALPDTSQNIIYTPYPIFQWSTEICTSCELFIRVAEFNPELHSSLDEAIEDVTSIPID
;
A
#
# COMPACT_ATOMS: atom_id res chain seq x y z
N MET A 1 21.54 57.24 48.56
CA MET A 1 22.45 56.90 47.45
C MET A 1 21.96 55.58 46.86
N SER A 2 21.69 55.62 45.55
CA SER A 2 21.27 54.60 44.57
C SER A 2 20.56 53.32 45.03
N LYS A 3 19.27 53.20 44.70
CA LYS A 3 18.57 51.92 44.52
C LYS A 3 18.74 51.52 43.06
N PHE A 4 19.53 50.48 42.78
CA PHE A 4 19.58 49.86 41.45
C PHE A 4 18.34 48.98 41.28
N ALA A 5 17.38 49.46 40.50
CA ALA A 5 16.34 48.63 39.89
C ALA A 5 16.87 48.19 38.53
N THR A 6 17.22 46.91 38.39
CA THR A 6 17.59 46.33 37.10
C THR A 6 16.51 45.34 36.70
N MET A 7 15.86 45.72 35.61
CA MET A 7 14.71 45.10 34.95
C MET A 7 15.04 43.68 34.48
N LEU A 8 14.28 42.69 34.96
CA LEU A 8 14.33 41.31 34.45
C LEU A 8 13.56 41.29 33.12
N ILE A 9 14.27 41.33 32.00
CA ILE A 9 13.68 41.12 30.67
C ILE A 9 13.46 39.61 30.53
N LEU A 10 12.19 39.18 30.68
CA LEU A 10 11.75 37.87 30.22
C LEU A 10 11.85 37.84 28.69
N PHE A 11 12.93 37.23 28.19
CA PHE A 11 12.96 36.70 26.82
C PHE A 11 11.97 35.53 26.78
N TYR A 12 10.72 35.82 26.43
CA TYR A 12 9.87 34.82 25.80
C TYR A 12 10.50 34.58 24.42
N SER A 13 11.31 33.53 24.32
CA SER A 13 11.66 32.94 23.04
C SER A 13 10.36 32.41 22.43
N LEU A 14 9.73 33.25 21.62
CA LEU A 14 8.73 32.83 20.66
C LEU A 14 9.45 31.84 19.74
N SER A 15 9.28 30.54 19.97
CA SER A 15 9.59 29.52 18.96
C SER A 15 8.58 29.73 17.84
N ALA A 16 8.84 30.70 16.97
CA ALA A 16 8.27 30.68 15.64
C ALA A 16 8.84 29.42 15.00
N ASN A 17 8.01 28.39 14.82
CA ASN A 17 8.29 27.37 13.84
C ASN A 17 8.36 28.11 12.50
N LEU A 18 9.57 28.43 12.04
CA LEU A 18 9.78 28.75 10.64
C LEU A 18 9.58 27.44 9.88
N SER A 19 8.33 27.12 9.53
CA SER A 19 8.04 26.11 8.53
C SER A 19 8.38 26.73 7.17
N GLY A 20 9.64 26.59 6.77
CA GLY A 20 10.20 27.33 5.65
C GLY A 20 10.66 26.46 4.48
N ASP A 21 11.38 25.37 4.74
CA ASP A 21 12.29 24.78 3.75
C ASP A 21 12.26 23.24 3.67
N GLU A 22 11.26 22.55 4.25
CA GLU A 22 11.21 21.07 4.23
C GLU A 22 10.74 20.48 2.90
N VAL A 23 11.40 19.41 2.41
CA VAL A 23 10.88 18.60 1.29
C VAL A 23 9.53 18.04 1.68
N THR A 24 8.56 18.25 0.79
CA THR A 24 7.19 17.78 0.93
C THR A 24 6.91 16.68 -0.08
N LEU A 25 6.01 15.79 0.30
CA LEU A 25 5.55 14.68 -0.51
C LEU A 25 4.07 14.88 -0.85
N THR A 26 3.76 15.06 -2.13
CA THR A 26 2.38 15.19 -2.62
C THR A 26 2.06 14.03 -3.56
N GLY A 27 0.93 13.36 -3.35
CA GLY A 27 0.57 12.17 -4.12
C GLY A 27 -0.04 11.10 -3.20
N GLY A 28 -0.03 9.86 -3.65
CA GLY A 28 -0.61 8.76 -2.90
C GLY A 28 -0.52 7.41 -3.60
N PHE A 29 -1.03 6.41 -2.90
CA PHE A 29 -1.28 5.09 -3.46
C PHE A 29 -2.58 5.09 -4.28
N TYR A 30 -2.63 4.28 -5.33
CA TYR A 30 -3.80 4.15 -6.19
C TYR A 30 -4.77 3.07 -5.66
N PRO A 31 -6.10 3.35 -5.59
CA PRO A 31 -7.11 2.59 -4.84
C PRO A 31 -7.55 1.24 -5.46
N TYR A 32 -6.64 0.47 -6.06
CA TYR A 32 -6.94 -0.81 -6.72
C TYR A 32 -5.98 -1.93 -6.31
N GLU A 33 -5.58 -1.94 -5.05
CA GLU A 33 -4.38 -2.58 -4.54
C GLU A 33 -4.44 -4.13 -4.51
N THR A 34 -5.63 -4.73 -4.66
CA THR A 34 -5.82 -6.19 -4.62
C THR A 34 -5.26 -6.94 -5.84
N TYR A 35 -4.99 -6.26 -6.96
CA TYR A 35 -4.57 -6.89 -8.21
C TYR A 35 -3.07 -6.74 -8.51
N TYR A 36 -2.33 -5.94 -7.75
CA TYR A 36 -1.04 -5.42 -8.26
C TYR A 36 0.21 -6.17 -7.82
N ILE A 37 0.21 -6.94 -6.74
CA ILE A 37 1.41 -7.71 -6.36
C ILE A 37 1.78 -8.72 -7.45
N GLY A 38 0.80 -9.37 -8.09
CA GLY A 38 1.06 -10.29 -9.21
C GLY A 38 1.66 -9.62 -10.46
N SER A 39 1.64 -8.29 -10.54
CA SER A 39 2.27 -7.52 -11.63
C SER A 39 3.71 -7.12 -11.33
N ILE A 40 4.20 -7.42 -10.12
CA ILE A 40 5.56 -7.09 -9.70
C ILE A 40 6.46 -8.29 -9.96
N ASP A 41 7.49 -8.08 -10.76
CA ASP A 41 8.59 -9.01 -10.92
C ASP A 41 9.41 -9.03 -9.62
N LEU A 42 9.30 -10.11 -8.84
CA LEU A 42 10.01 -10.26 -7.57
C LEU A 42 11.53 -10.35 -7.74
N GLU A 43 12.04 -10.71 -8.91
CA GLU A 43 13.48 -10.82 -9.17
C GLU A 43 14.12 -9.45 -9.40
N THR A 44 13.35 -8.47 -9.88
CA THR A 44 13.90 -7.16 -10.29
C THR A 44 13.21 -5.97 -9.65
N GLY A 45 12.03 -6.15 -9.06
CA GLY A 45 11.13 -5.08 -8.64
C GLY A 45 10.29 -4.46 -9.76
N SER A 46 10.46 -4.90 -11.02
CA SER A 46 9.79 -4.27 -12.17
C SER A 46 8.28 -4.42 -12.04
N THR A 47 7.54 -3.41 -12.48
CA THR A 47 6.08 -3.41 -12.46
C THR A 47 5.54 -2.59 -13.61
N GLU A 48 4.52 -3.10 -14.28
CA GLU A 48 3.89 -2.42 -15.41
C GLU A 48 2.73 -1.50 -14.97
N VAL A 49 2.27 -1.66 -13.73
CA VAL A 49 1.08 -1.01 -13.20
C VAL A 49 1.44 0.06 -12.18
N PRO A 50 0.91 1.30 -12.28
CA PRO A 50 1.14 2.30 -11.25
C PRO A 50 0.46 1.92 -9.92
N ILE A 51 1.27 1.74 -8.87
CA ILE A 51 0.83 1.44 -7.50
C ILE A 51 0.84 2.71 -6.64
N PHE A 52 1.87 3.54 -6.80
CA PHE A 52 1.95 4.86 -6.18
C PHE A 52 2.60 5.84 -7.14
N SER A 53 2.33 7.12 -6.90
CA SER A 53 3.03 8.24 -7.51
C SER A 53 3.16 9.33 -6.46
N PHE A 54 4.39 9.77 -6.23
CA PHE A 54 4.67 10.87 -5.33
C PHE A 54 5.57 11.91 -6.00
N LEU A 55 5.11 13.16 -5.95
CA LEU A 55 5.91 14.33 -6.24
C LEU A 55 6.68 14.74 -4.97
N LEU A 56 8.00 14.73 -5.07
CA LEU A 56 8.91 15.31 -4.09
C LEU A 56 9.22 16.74 -4.50
N SER A 57 8.98 17.67 -3.59
CA SER A 57 9.25 19.09 -3.82
C SER A 57 9.52 19.81 -2.51
N ALA A 58 10.59 20.61 -2.46
CA ALA A 58 10.79 21.60 -1.40
C ALA A 58 10.04 22.92 -1.71
N PRO A 59 9.58 23.66 -0.69
CA PRO A 59 8.82 24.90 -0.82
C PRO A 59 9.64 26.04 -1.47
N ASN A 60 8.91 27.06 -1.94
CA ASN A 60 9.43 28.39 -2.30
C ASN A 60 10.36 28.50 -3.53
N ILE A 61 10.23 27.68 -4.58
CA ILE A 61 11.06 27.92 -5.78
C ILE A 61 10.30 27.87 -7.11
N VAL A 62 10.62 28.86 -7.94
CA VAL A 62 10.22 29.02 -9.35
C VAL A 62 11.35 28.54 -10.29
N GLU A 63 12.50 28.17 -9.71
CA GLU A 63 13.80 27.87 -10.34
C GLU A 63 14.42 26.58 -9.75
N ALA A 64 15.67 26.27 -10.11
CA ALA A 64 16.43 25.10 -9.68
C ALA A 64 16.81 25.14 -8.19
N TYR A 65 16.82 23.98 -7.52
CA TYR A 65 17.40 23.80 -6.19
C TYR A 65 18.93 23.96 -6.25
N CYS A 66 19.46 24.96 -5.55
CA CYS A 66 20.90 25.19 -5.44
C CYS A 66 21.31 25.57 -4.00
N PRO A 67 22.15 24.77 -3.32
CA PRO A 67 22.68 23.46 -3.75
C PRO A 67 21.55 22.44 -3.98
N LYS A 68 21.84 21.40 -4.77
CA LYS A 68 20.88 20.31 -5.01
C LYS A 68 20.53 19.62 -3.70
N ILE A 69 19.32 19.12 -3.57
CA ILE A 69 18.91 18.32 -2.41
C ILE A 69 19.29 16.87 -2.68
N ILE A 70 20.06 16.26 -1.77
CA ILE A 70 20.47 14.86 -1.85
C ILE A 70 19.60 14.05 -0.91
N PHE A 71 19.12 12.88 -1.35
CA PHE A 71 18.35 11.97 -0.50
C PHE A 71 18.49 10.51 -0.94
N ASP A 72 18.16 9.61 -0.04
CA ASP A 72 18.00 8.18 -0.31
C ASP A 72 16.51 7.85 -0.45
N ALA A 73 16.19 6.89 -1.32
CA ALA A 73 14.82 6.41 -1.53
C ALA A 73 14.75 4.88 -1.39
N ALA A 74 13.82 4.38 -0.60
CA ALA A 74 13.60 2.96 -0.41
C ALA A 74 12.13 2.57 -0.62
N PHE A 75 11.89 1.55 -1.44
CA PHE A 75 10.58 0.92 -1.61
C PHE A 75 10.62 -0.50 -1.07
N THR A 76 9.74 -0.79 -0.12
CA THR A 76 9.66 -2.08 0.59
C THR A 76 8.26 -2.66 0.51
N ILE A 77 8.17 -3.97 0.26
CA ILE A 77 6.93 -4.73 0.35
C ILE A 77 7.11 -5.79 1.44
N THR A 78 6.21 -5.84 2.41
CA THR A 78 6.20 -6.90 3.45
C THR A 78 4.90 -7.69 3.43
N ILE A 79 4.97 -8.95 3.83
CA ILE A 79 3.84 -9.87 3.93
C ILE A 79 3.78 -10.49 5.32
N LEU A 80 2.55 -10.65 5.83
CA LEU A 80 2.22 -11.55 6.93
C LEU A 80 1.05 -12.42 6.46
N SER A 81 1.32 -13.68 6.16
CA SER A 81 0.33 -14.65 5.65
C SER A 81 0.65 -16.04 6.16
N PRO A 82 0.01 -16.49 7.25
CA PRO A 82 0.15 -17.84 7.75
C PRO A 82 -0.28 -18.92 6.72
N GLU A 83 -1.20 -18.58 5.82
CA GLU A 83 -1.64 -19.49 4.74
C GLU A 83 -0.49 -19.86 3.79
N LEU A 84 0.40 -18.90 3.51
CA LEU A 84 1.60 -19.09 2.69
C LEU A 84 2.85 -19.46 3.52
N GLY A 85 2.69 -19.75 4.81
CA GLY A 85 3.81 -20.10 5.70
C GLY A 85 4.67 -18.90 6.14
N PHE A 86 4.13 -17.69 6.09
CA PHE A 86 4.71 -16.49 6.71
C PHE A 86 4.02 -16.21 8.04
N ASP A 87 4.49 -16.89 9.09
CA ASP A 87 3.96 -16.75 10.44
C ASP A 87 4.31 -15.39 11.09
N ASP A 88 5.36 -14.73 10.58
CA ASP A 88 5.83 -13.41 10.99
C ASP A 88 5.93 -12.47 9.79
N GLU A 89 5.95 -11.15 10.05
CA GLU A 89 6.12 -10.16 8.98
C GLU A 89 7.46 -10.35 8.29
N THR A 90 7.41 -10.59 6.98
CA THR A 90 8.57 -10.93 6.18
C THR A 90 8.68 -10.01 4.96
N THR A 91 9.88 -9.48 4.67
CA THR A 91 10.14 -8.57 3.55
C THR A 91 10.20 -9.29 2.22
N MET A 92 9.23 -9.05 1.33
CA MET A 92 9.16 -9.63 -0.02
C MET A 92 10.16 -8.97 -0.98
N ILE A 93 10.19 -7.64 -0.96
CA ILE A 93 11.03 -6.81 -1.84
C ILE A 93 11.55 -5.66 -1.00
N HIS A 94 12.84 -5.36 -1.14
CA HIS A 94 13.44 -4.14 -0.65
C HIS A 94 14.37 -3.58 -1.73
N LEU A 95 14.06 -2.37 -2.20
CA LEU A 95 14.82 -1.65 -3.21
C LEU A 95 15.24 -0.32 -2.64
N GLU A 96 16.54 -0.10 -2.53
CA GLU A 96 17.14 1.11 -1.98
C GLU A 96 18.03 1.76 -3.03
N ALA A 97 17.78 3.03 -3.31
CA ALA A 97 18.64 3.89 -4.11
C ALA A 97 19.21 5.01 -3.23
N LYS A 98 20.51 5.29 -3.38
CA LYS A 98 21.21 6.27 -2.54
C LYS A 98 21.71 7.46 -3.31
N GLY A 99 21.76 8.59 -2.63
CA GLY A 99 22.37 9.82 -3.13
C GLY A 99 21.71 10.35 -4.40
N ILE A 100 20.37 10.32 -4.46
CA ILE A 100 19.61 10.92 -5.55
C ILE A 100 19.74 12.44 -5.44
N GLU A 101 20.23 13.09 -6.49
CA GLU A 101 20.40 14.53 -6.54
C GLU A 101 19.19 15.22 -7.18
N MET A 102 18.45 15.99 -6.39
CA MET A 102 17.27 16.73 -6.82
C MET A 102 17.60 18.20 -7.07
N GLU A 103 17.71 18.56 -8.35
CA GLU A 103 17.81 19.96 -8.82
C GLU A 103 16.43 20.57 -9.14
N TYR A 104 15.46 19.75 -9.52
CA TYR A 104 14.07 20.14 -9.72
C TYR A 104 13.16 19.11 -9.07
N PRO A 105 11.88 19.43 -8.78
CA PRO A 105 10.96 18.45 -8.24
C PRO A 105 10.96 17.16 -9.06
N ILE A 106 10.94 16.01 -8.40
CA ILE A 106 10.97 14.68 -9.01
C ILE A 106 9.64 13.99 -8.72
N ASN A 107 9.04 13.42 -9.75
CA ASN A 107 7.94 12.47 -9.57
C ASN A 107 8.54 11.07 -9.51
N LEU A 108 8.38 10.39 -8.37
CA LEU A 108 8.80 9.01 -8.18
C LEU A 108 7.57 8.10 -8.16
N GLU A 109 7.59 7.14 -9.07
CA GLU A 109 6.57 6.11 -9.20
C GLU A 109 7.19 4.75 -8.87
N ASN A 110 6.35 3.78 -8.51
CA ASN A 110 6.81 2.40 -8.29
C ASN A 110 7.55 1.80 -9.50
N LYS A 111 7.27 2.29 -10.72
CA LYS A 111 7.94 1.86 -11.95
C LYS A 111 9.41 2.23 -12.01
N ASP A 112 9.80 3.29 -11.28
CA ASP A 112 11.19 3.74 -11.19
C ASP A 112 12.00 2.83 -10.25
N PHE A 113 11.34 2.18 -9.30
CA PHE A 113 11.93 1.23 -8.35
C PHE A 113 12.16 -0.13 -9.02
N ASN A 114 13.24 -0.22 -9.77
CA ASN A 114 13.69 -1.43 -10.44
C ASN A 114 15.21 -1.49 -10.42
N LYS A 115 15.78 -2.66 -10.10
CA LYS A 115 17.25 -2.87 -10.03
C LYS A 115 17.98 -2.45 -11.30
N ASN A 116 17.28 -2.44 -12.45
CA ASN A 116 17.83 -2.11 -13.75
C ASN A 116 17.66 -0.62 -14.13
N THR A 117 16.86 0.14 -13.39
CA THR A 117 16.72 1.58 -13.63
C THR A 117 18.04 2.28 -13.30
N ARG A 118 18.43 3.22 -14.17
CA ARG A 118 19.67 4.00 -14.05
C ARG A 118 19.44 5.50 -14.06
N GLU A 119 18.31 5.93 -14.62
CA GLU A 119 17.93 7.32 -14.74
C GLU A 119 16.42 7.43 -14.58
N ILE A 120 15.98 8.48 -13.90
CA ILE A 120 14.58 8.92 -13.81
C ILE A 120 14.47 10.33 -14.41
N LEU A 121 13.24 10.84 -14.55
CA LEU A 121 13.02 12.19 -15.08
C LEU A 121 12.52 13.12 -13.97
N ASP A 122 13.08 14.33 -13.91
CA ASP A 122 12.51 15.41 -13.11
C ASP A 122 11.29 16.04 -13.80
N THR A 123 10.63 16.98 -13.13
CA THR A 123 9.47 17.71 -13.66
C THR A 123 9.76 18.61 -14.87
N ARG A 124 11.03 18.83 -15.23
CA ARG A 124 11.48 19.54 -16.44
C ARG A 124 11.91 18.58 -17.56
N GLY A 125 11.92 17.28 -17.31
CA GLY A 125 12.33 16.25 -18.25
C GLY A 125 13.85 16.05 -18.34
N ASN A 126 14.62 16.53 -17.36
CA ASN A 126 16.04 16.22 -17.28
C ASN A 126 16.24 14.83 -16.67
N ASN A 127 17.30 14.13 -17.11
CA ASN A 127 17.67 12.84 -16.55
C ASN A 127 18.35 13.05 -15.18
N VAL A 128 17.83 12.39 -14.16
CA VAL A 128 18.44 12.31 -12.82
C VAL A 128 18.96 10.88 -12.63
N PRO A 129 20.28 10.70 -12.43
CA PRO A 129 20.84 9.38 -12.16
C PRO A 129 20.26 8.76 -10.89
N ILE A 130 19.92 7.48 -10.95
CA ILE A 130 19.49 6.69 -9.80
C ILE A 130 20.24 5.36 -9.79
N ASN A 131 20.85 5.03 -8.65
CA ASN A 131 21.62 3.81 -8.51
C ASN A 131 21.04 2.97 -7.37
N PHE A 132 20.38 1.88 -7.74
CA PHE A 132 19.91 0.89 -6.79
C PHE A 132 21.07 0.05 -6.27
N SER A 133 21.07 -0.19 -4.96
CA SER A 133 22.07 -1.03 -4.30
C SER A 133 22.02 -2.46 -4.84
N ASP A 134 23.19 -3.06 -5.06
CA ASP A 134 23.32 -4.48 -5.39
C ASP A 134 22.97 -5.40 -4.20
N ASN A 135 22.89 -4.85 -2.98
CA ASN A 135 22.43 -5.56 -1.78
C ASN A 135 20.91 -5.68 -1.81
N PHE A 136 20.45 -6.56 -2.68
CA PHE A 136 19.06 -6.93 -2.82
C PHE A 136 18.71 -7.90 -1.69
N GLU A 137 18.01 -7.41 -0.66
CA GLU A 137 17.26 -8.32 0.21
C GLU A 137 15.99 -8.73 -0.54
N VAL A 138 16.16 -9.64 -1.50
CA VAL A 138 15.03 -10.44 -1.96
C VAL A 138 15.05 -11.76 -1.26
N PHE A 139 14.04 -11.86 -0.42
CA PHE A 139 13.23 -13.02 -0.17
C PHE A 139 13.53 -14.25 -1.02
N ASP A 140 13.55 -15.37 -0.32
CA ASP A 140 13.51 -16.73 -0.84
C ASP A 140 12.69 -16.83 -2.16
N LEU A 141 13.39 -16.91 -3.29
CA LEU A 141 12.80 -16.98 -4.64
C LEU A 141 11.79 -18.13 -4.76
N ASP A 142 11.98 -19.20 -3.98
CA ASP A 142 11.08 -20.35 -3.95
C ASP A 142 9.71 -19.94 -3.38
N LYS A 143 9.71 -19.11 -2.33
CA LYS A 143 8.48 -18.61 -1.71
C LYS A 143 7.80 -17.50 -2.53
N GLY A 144 8.58 -16.68 -3.23
CA GLY A 144 8.04 -15.75 -4.22
C GLY A 144 7.30 -16.47 -5.35
N THR A 145 7.83 -17.61 -5.79
CA THR A 145 7.20 -18.47 -6.81
C THR A 145 5.89 -19.10 -6.31
N GLU A 146 5.83 -19.51 -5.03
CA GLU A 146 4.61 -20.04 -4.40
C GLU A 146 3.50 -18.99 -4.31
N LEU A 147 3.84 -17.74 -3.93
CA LEU A 147 2.92 -16.62 -3.98
C LEU A 147 2.39 -16.38 -5.40
N MET A 148 3.25 -16.40 -6.41
CA MET A 148 2.80 -16.23 -7.80
C MET A 148 1.92 -17.39 -8.27
N GLY A 149 2.25 -18.62 -7.90
CA GLY A 149 1.43 -19.80 -8.18
C GLY A 149 0.05 -19.73 -7.56
N SER A 150 -0.04 -19.29 -6.30
CA SER A 150 -1.32 -19.11 -5.62
C SER A 150 -2.17 -18.01 -6.26
N VAL A 151 -1.57 -16.86 -6.63
CA VAL A 151 -2.26 -15.79 -7.38
C VAL A 151 -2.82 -16.28 -8.71
N VAL A 152 -2.05 -17.05 -9.48
CA VAL A 152 -2.52 -17.62 -10.76
C VAL A 152 -3.69 -18.58 -10.54
N SER A 153 -3.66 -19.38 -9.47
CA SER A 153 -4.72 -20.35 -9.18
C SER A 153 -6.00 -19.73 -8.62
N MET A 154 -5.88 -18.72 -7.75
CA MET A 154 -6.99 -18.08 -7.05
C MET A 154 -7.54 -16.86 -7.79
N GLY A 155 -6.80 -16.32 -8.76
CA GLY A 155 -7.13 -15.07 -9.46
C GLY A 155 -7.03 -13.82 -8.59
N ARG A 156 -6.52 -13.95 -7.36
CA ARG A 156 -6.34 -12.89 -6.36
C ARG A 156 -5.20 -13.24 -5.42
N LEU A 157 -4.75 -12.29 -4.61
CA LEU A 157 -3.80 -12.55 -3.54
C LEU A 157 -4.39 -13.48 -2.46
N PRO A 158 -3.58 -14.39 -1.89
CA PRO A 158 -3.96 -15.20 -0.73
C PRO A 158 -4.22 -14.35 0.52
N ASP A 159 -4.85 -14.96 1.53
CA ASP A 159 -5.17 -14.26 2.76
C ASP A 159 -3.91 -13.81 3.49
N GLY A 160 -3.89 -12.55 3.93
CA GLY A 160 -2.72 -11.96 4.56
C GLY A 160 -2.77 -10.44 4.62
N ILE A 161 -1.80 -9.90 5.35
CA ILE A 161 -1.57 -8.46 5.46
C ILE A 161 -0.35 -8.13 4.61
N TYR A 162 -0.54 -7.28 3.61
CA TYR A 162 0.49 -6.80 2.71
C TYR A 162 0.74 -5.33 2.98
N LYS A 163 2.00 -4.93 3.18
CA LYS A 163 2.37 -3.53 3.41
C LYS A 163 3.28 -3.04 2.31
N PHE A 164 2.99 -1.85 1.81
CA PHE A 164 3.79 -1.13 0.84
C PHE A 164 4.35 0.09 1.53
N ILE A 165 5.68 0.19 1.61
CA ILE A 165 6.37 1.23 2.35
C ILE A 165 7.27 1.97 1.37
N ILE A 166 7.06 3.26 1.25
CA ILE A 166 8.00 4.17 0.59
C ILE A 166 8.64 5.04 1.66
N GLU A 167 9.96 5.11 1.64
CA GLU A 167 10.77 5.90 2.54
C GLU A 167 11.71 6.80 1.74
N TYR A 168 11.78 8.06 2.16
CA TYR A 168 12.80 9.02 1.74
C TYR A 168 13.58 9.45 2.97
N SER A 169 14.89 9.32 2.93
CA SER A 169 15.77 9.50 4.09
C SER A 169 17.08 10.16 3.71
N SER A 170 17.95 10.37 4.70
CA SER A 170 19.32 10.87 4.48
C SER A 170 19.34 12.21 3.72
N PHE A 171 18.36 13.08 3.99
CA PHE A 171 18.26 14.38 3.36
C PHE A 171 19.48 15.24 3.71
N ASP A 172 20.15 15.74 2.68
CA ASP A 172 21.33 16.60 2.79
C ASP A 172 21.37 17.62 1.63
N THR A 173 22.28 18.57 1.71
CA THR A 173 22.62 19.51 0.62
C THR A 173 23.86 19.05 -0.14
N GLY A 174 23.83 19.19 -1.46
CA GLY A 174 25.01 19.03 -2.29
C GLY A 174 26.02 20.17 -2.15
N ASP A 175 27.10 20.11 -2.92
CA ASP A 175 28.16 21.11 -2.86
C ASP A 175 27.64 22.50 -3.31
N ILE A 176 27.81 23.49 -2.44
CA ILE A 176 27.44 24.90 -2.68
C ILE A 176 28.23 25.54 -3.83
N ASP A 177 29.41 24.99 -4.14
CA ASP A 177 30.35 25.51 -5.13
C ASP A 177 29.82 25.38 -6.58
N ASP A 178 28.79 24.55 -6.81
CA ASP A 178 28.11 24.39 -8.10
C ASP A 178 27.05 25.49 -8.35
N CYS A 179 26.78 26.36 -7.36
CA CYS A 179 25.83 27.46 -7.51
C CYS A 179 26.51 28.69 -8.14
N SER A 180 26.21 28.97 -9.41
CA SER A 180 26.63 30.23 -10.05
C SER A 180 25.81 31.40 -9.50
N GLN A 181 26.21 31.94 -8.35
CA GLN A 181 25.82 33.25 -7.83
C GLN A 181 24.30 33.51 -7.89
N SER A 182 23.49 32.61 -7.34
CA SER A 182 22.08 32.86 -7.04
C SER A 182 21.97 33.58 -5.69
N ASP A 183 21.08 34.57 -5.60
CA ASP A 183 20.75 35.29 -4.35
C ASP A 183 20.03 34.40 -3.31
N PHE A 184 19.75 33.14 -3.67
CA PHE A 184 19.15 32.11 -2.82
C PHE A 184 20.12 30.94 -2.73
N ILE A 185 20.80 30.87 -1.59
CA ILE A 185 21.56 29.72 -1.12
C ILE A 185 20.71 29.11 -0.01
N HIS A 186 20.34 27.84 -0.12
CA HIS A 186 19.78 27.12 1.02
C HIS A 186 20.91 26.77 1.99
N GLU A 187 20.82 27.26 3.23
CA GLU A 187 21.72 26.85 4.31
C GLU A 187 21.32 25.44 4.79
N ASP A 188 22.32 24.62 5.10
CA ASP A 188 22.30 23.32 5.81
C ASP A 188 20.90 22.68 5.95
N PHE A 189 20.47 21.99 4.89
CA PHE A 189 19.18 21.31 4.82
C PHE A 189 19.26 19.95 5.53
N THR A 190 18.66 19.85 6.71
CA THR A 190 18.48 18.59 7.42
C THR A 190 17.00 18.38 7.72
N GLN A 191 16.47 17.23 7.31
CA GLN A 191 15.06 16.87 7.51
C GLN A 191 14.94 15.43 8.02
N ASP A 192 13.91 15.19 8.85
CA ASP A 192 13.49 13.85 9.23
C ASP A 192 13.04 13.00 8.03
N ASN A 193 13.13 11.67 8.16
CA ASN A 193 12.68 10.75 7.12
C ASN A 193 11.19 10.94 6.81
N ILE A 194 10.84 10.86 5.52
CA ILE A 194 9.46 10.86 5.06
C ILE A 194 9.05 9.42 4.75
N ILE A 195 8.14 8.87 5.53
CA ILE A 195 7.62 7.50 5.33
C ILE A 195 6.14 7.56 4.95
N ARG A 196 5.74 6.78 3.94
CA ARG A 196 4.33 6.48 3.65
C ARG A 196 4.13 4.98 3.58
N THR A 197 3.02 4.53 4.15
CA THR A 197 2.67 3.12 4.23
C THR A 197 1.24 2.92 3.79
N GLU A 198 1.04 2.00 2.85
CA GLU A 198 -0.27 1.48 2.48
C GLU A 198 -0.39 0.03 2.96
N ILE A 199 -1.55 -0.32 3.53
CA ILE A 199 -1.79 -1.64 4.11
C ILE A 199 -3.01 -2.26 3.45
N ILE A 200 -2.79 -3.38 2.79
CA ILE A 200 -3.87 -4.19 2.23
C ILE A 200 -4.08 -5.39 3.15
N ASN A 201 -5.31 -5.55 3.62
CA ASN A 201 -5.72 -6.76 4.32
C ASN A 201 -6.59 -7.60 3.40
N ILE A 202 -6.09 -8.77 3.02
CA ILE A 202 -6.83 -9.76 2.25
C ILE A 202 -7.34 -10.82 3.19
N THR A 203 -8.65 -10.98 3.24
CA THR A 203 -9.30 -12.03 4.03
C THR A 203 -10.39 -12.67 3.22
N THR A 204 -10.40 -13.99 3.20
CA THR A 204 -11.54 -14.78 2.77
C THR A 204 -12.53 -14.80 3.90
N PRO A 205 -13.78 -14.36 3.70
CA PRO A 205 -14.79 -14.43 4.75
C PRO A 205 -14.98 -15.90 5.09
N SER A 206 -14.66 -16.23 6.34
CA SER A 206 -14.74 -17.60 6.82
C SER A 206 -16.15 -17.94 7.28
N SER A 207 -17.00 -16.91 7.46
CA SER A 207 -18.38 -17.05 7.91
C SER A 207 -19.39 -16.45 6.94
N LEU A 208 -20.35 -17.29 6.56
CA LEU A 208 -21.62 -16.92 5.95
C LEU A 208 -22.71 -17.53 6.82
N ASN A 209 -23.48 -16.70 7.50
CA ASN A 209 -24.55 -17.14 8.38
C ASN A 209 -25.91 -16.70 7.83
N LEU A 210 -26.78 -17.66 7.54
CA LEU A 210 -28.16 -17.40 7.15
C LEU A 210 -28.99 -17.11 8.40
N ILE A 211 -29.47 -15.89 8.53
CA ILE A 211 -30.25 -15.41 9.67
C ILE A 211 -31.71 -15.84 9.54
N TYR A 212 -32.28 -15.74 8.33
CA TYR A 212 -33.68 -16.09 8.05
C TYR A 212 -33.96 -16.16 6.55
N PRO A 213 -34.96 -16.94 6.09
CA PRO A 213 -35.42 -18.19 6.70
C PRO A 213 -34.29 -19.22 6.68
N GLY A 214 -34.06 -19.94 7.77
CA GLY A 214 -32.96 -20.89 7.88
C GLY A 214 -32.71 -21.37 9.31
N GLY A 215 -31.86 -22.38 9.45
CA GLY A 215 -31.55 -23.05 10.69
C GLY A 215 -30.57 -24.19 10.48
N ALA A 216 -30.13 -24.84 11.55
CA ALA A 216 -29.30 -26.03 11.43
C ALA A 216 -30.07 -27.11 10.64
N LEU A 217 -29.41 -27.82 9.71
CA LEU A 217 -29.98 -28.97 8.98
C LEU A 217 -30.79 -29.95 9.87
N PRO A 218 -30.36 -30.29 11.10
CA PRO A 218 -31.15 -31.14 12.00
C PRO A 218 -32.39 -30.49 12.62
N ASP A 219 -32.55 -29.16 12.56
CA ASP A 219 -33.70 -28.43 13.12
C ASP A 219 -34.55 -27.81 12.00
N THR A 220 -35.54 -28.57 11.54
CA THR A 220 -36.48 -28.17 10.49
C THR A 220 -37.64 -27.31 11.00
N SER A 221 -37.72 -27.04 12.31
CA SER A 221 -38.84 -26.30 12.91
C SER A 221 -38.86 -24.81 12.52
N GLN A 222 -37.70 -24.24 12.20
CA GLN A 222 -37.51 -22.84 11.77
C GLN A 222 -37.44 -22.68 10.23
N ASN A 223 -37.48 -23.78 9.47
CA ASN A 223 -37.24 -23.78 8.02
C ASN A 223 -38.51 -23.78 7.16
N ILE A 224 -39.70 -23.64 7.77
CA ILE A 224 -40.98 -23.65 7.02
C ILE A 224 -41.34 -22.23 6.59
N ILE A 225 -41.36 -22.02 5.27
CA ILE A 225 -41.71 -20.75 4.62
C ILE A 225 -43.15 -20.87 4.07
N TYR A 226 -44.05 -19.99 4.50
CA TYR A 226 -45.46 -19.99 4.06
C TYR A 226 -45.74 -18.98 2.93
N THR A 227 -44.71 -18.51 2.24
CA THR A 227 -44.79 -17.50 1.18
C THR A 227 -43.96 -17.93 -0.03
N PRO A 228 -44.44 -17.73 -1.27
CA PRO A 228 -43.63 -17.92 -2.47
C PRO A 228 -42.57 -16.80 -2.66
N TYR A 229 -42.57 -15.78 -1.79
CA TYR A 229 -41.60 -14.68 -1.80
C TYR A 229 -40.89 -14.58 -0.44
N PRO A 230 -39.99 -15.51 -0.10
CA PRO A 230 -39.18 -15.40 1.11
C PRO A 230 -38.19 -14.24 1.01
N ILE A 231 -38.03 -13.51 2.11
CA ILE A 231 -36.97 -12.52 2.26
C ILE A 231 -35.82 -13.22 2.99
N PHE A 232 -34.69 -13.38 2.30
CA PHE A 232 -33.48 -13.92 2.91
C PHE A 232 -32.69 -12.83 3.61
N GLN A 233 -32.26 -13.11 4.83
CA GLN A 233 -31.38 -12.31 5.65
C GLN A 233 -30.16 -13.16 5.96
N TRP A 234 -28.97 -12.63 5.70
CA TRP A 234 -27.72 -13.27 6.04
C TRP A 234 -26.73 -12.24 6.57
N SER A 235 -25.75 -12.71 7.34
CA SER A 235 -24.58 -11.93 7.74
C SER A 235 -23.33 -12.64 7.26
N THR A 236 -22.40 -11.87 6.73
CA THR A 236 -21.06 -12.36 6.39
C THR A 236 -20.04 -11.38 6.96
N GLU A 237 -18.82 -11.86 7.18
CA GLU A 237 -17.67 -11.00 7.37
C GLU A 237 -17.46 -10.08 6.17
N ILE A 238 -16.80 -8.94 6.39
CA ILE A 238 -16.51 -8.00 5.30
C ILE A 238 -15.63 -8.70 4.28
N CYS A 239 -16.16 -8.90 3.07
CA CYS A 239 -15.38 -9.35 1.94
C CYS A 239 -15.59 -8.41 0.75
N THR A 240 -14.52 -7.72 0.37
CA THR A 240 -14.53 -6.73 -0.72
C THR A 240 -14.49 -7.36 -2.11
N SER A 241 -14.20 -8.65 -2.22
CA SER A 241 -14.04 -9.38 -3.49
C SER A 241 -14.95 -10.61 -3.64
N CYS A 242 -15.92 -10.79 -2.74
CA CYS A 242 -16.79 -11.96 -2.76
C CYS A 242 -18.11 -11.66 -3.45
N GLU A 243 -18.52 -12.54 -4.35
CA GLU A 243 -19.88 -12.62 -4.84
C GLU A 243 -20.62 -13.71 -4.06
N LEU A 244 -21.65 -13.33 -3.32
CA LEU A 244 -22.47 -14.25 -2.55
C LEU A 244 -23.78 -14.51 -3.29
N PHE A 245 -24.11 -15.78 -3.47
CA PHE A 245 -25.33 -16.22 -4.14
C PHE A 245 -26.16 -17.09 -3.21
N ILE A 246 -27.48 -16.95 -3.31
CA ILE A 246 -28.42 -17.89 -2.67
C ILE A 246 -28.90 -18.88 -3.72
N ARG A 247 -28.84 -20.16 -3.37
CA ARG A 247 -29.46 -21.25 -4.14
C ARG A 247 -30.61 -21.82 -3.32
N VAL A 248 -31.75 -22.03 -3.96
CA VAL A 248 -32.94 -22.62 -3.34
C VAL A 248 -33.26 -23.93 -4.04
N ALA A 249 -33.46 -24.99 -3.25
CA ALA A 249 -33.84 -26.31 -3.72
C ALA A 249 -35.10 -26.80 -2.99
N GLU A 250 -35.94 -27.55 -3.68
CA GLU A 250 -37.13 -28.16 -3.11
C GLU A 250 -36.82 -29.59 -2.65
N PHE A 251 -37.10 -29.91 -1.38
CA PHE A 251 -37.04 -31.30 -0.91
C PHE A 251 -38.33 -32.04 -1.25
N ASN A 252 -38.27 -32.96 -2.21
CA ASN A 252 -39.35 -33.89 -2.53
C ASN A 252 -39.05 -35.30 -1.97
N PRO A 253 -39.76 -35.79 -0.95
CA PRO A 253 -39.50 -37.09 -0.33
C PRO A 253 -39.80 -38.30 -1.25
N GLU A 254 -40.48 -38.10 -2.38
CA GLU A 254 -40.68 -39.15 -3.39
C GLU A 254 -39.48 -39.30 -4.34
N LEU A 255 -38.64 -38.26 -4.45
CA LEU A 255 -37.48 -38.21 -5.35
C LEU A 255 -36.14 -38.21 -4.59
N HIS A 256 -36.09 -37.60 -3.41
CA HIS A 256 -34.87 -37.38 -2.64
C HIS A 256 -34.88 -38.23 -1.36
N SER A 257 -33.80 -38.94 -1.13
CA SER A 257 -33.55 -39.73 0.08
C SER A 257 -32.98 -38.91 1.23
N SER A 258 -32.45 -37.71 0.96
CA SER A 258 -31.94 -36.77 1.96
C SER A 258 -32.07 -35.31 1.51
N LEU A 259 -31.87 -34.38 2.45
CA LEU A 259 -31.77 -32.94 2.14
C LEU A 259 -30.53 -32.63 1.29
N ASP A 260 -29.42 -33.35 1.49
CA ASP A 260 -28.21 -33.21 0.68
C ASP A 260 -28.47 -33.57 -0.79
N GLU A 261 -29.21 -34.65 -1.04
CA GLU A 261 -29.59 -35.05 -2.40
C GLU A 261 -30.50 -34.01 -3.07
N ALA A 262 -31.38 -33.37 -2.31
CA ALA A 262 -32.23 -32.30 -2.83
C ALA A 262 -31.44 -31.02 -3.19
N ILE A 263 -30.42 -30.66 -2.41
CA ILE A 263 -29.58 -29.48 -2.68
C ILE A 263 -28.74 -29.64 -3.95
N GLU A 264 -28.35 -30.87 -4.28
CA GLU A 264 -27.58 -31.19 -5.50
C GLU A 264 -28.46 -31.41 -6.74
N ASP A 265 -29.78 -31.42 -6.60
CA ASP A 265 -30.73 -31.53 -7.72
C ASP A 265 -31.00 -30.14 -8.38
N VAL A 266 -32.05 -30.01 -9.19
CA VAL A 266 -32.42 -28.76 -9.88
C VAL A 266 -32.69 -27.63 -8.88
N THR A 267 -31.72 -26.73 -8.76
CA THR A 267 -31.84 -25.51 -7.95
C THR A 267 -32.34 -24.33 -8.76
N SER A 268 -33.17 -23.48 -8.16
CA SER A 268 -33.54 -22.18 -8.73
C SER A 268 -32.68 -21.06 -8.13
N ILE A 269 -32.25 -20.12 -8.99
CA ILE A 269 -31.66 -18.85 -8.57
C ILE A 269 -32.83 -17.90 -8.30
N PRO A 270 -32.92 -17.26 -7.11
CA PRO A 270 -33.92 -16.23 -6.86
C PRO A 270 -33.83 -15.12 -7.92
N ILE A 271 -34.99 -14.66 -8.41
CA ILE A 271 -35.06 -13.57 -9.39
C ILE A 271 -34.72 -12.26 -8.65
N ASP A 272 -33.85 -11.42 -9.24
CA ASP A 272 -33.47 -10.09 -8.73
C ASP A 272 -34.66 -9.18 -8.38
#